data_AF-A0AAE3GQQ2-F1
#
_entry.id   AF-A0AAE3GQQ2-F1
#
_cell.length_a   1.000
_cell.length_b   1.000
_cell.length_c   1.000
_cell.angle_alpha   90.00
_cell.angle_beta   90.00
_cell.angle_gamma   90.00
#
_symmetry.space_group_name_H-M   'P 1'
#
loop_
_entity.id
_entity.type
_entity.pdbx_description
1 polymer ?
#
loop_
_entity_poly.entity_id
_entity_poly.type
_entity_poly.pdbx_seq_one_letter_code
_entity_poly.pdbx_strand_id
1 'polypeptide(L)' 'METAIPQCLTYMVGSPNLEKPVYGLVTNGHQFAFIKLQQRSQKEYGISDTFSLRSRQNHLYDVVQILKQIRDRL' A
#
# COMPACT_ATOMS: atom_id res chain seq x y z
N MET A 1 2.81 11.81 -5.45
CA MET A 1 2.13 10.70 -4.73
C MET A 1 0.88 11.18 -3.99
N GLU A 2 0.82 12.44 -3.56
CA GLU A 2 -0.31 13.01 -2.82
C GLU A 2 -1.67 12.82 -3.51
N THR A 3 -1.74 12.89 -4.84
CA THR A 3 -2.99 12.65 -5.59
C THR A 3 -3.34 11.17 -5.77
N ALA A 4 -2.36 10.28 -5.74
CA ALA A 4 -2.56 8.84 -5.93
C ALA A 4 -3.14 8.16 -4.68
N ILE A 5 -2.86 8.70 -3.48
CA ILE A 5 -3.34 8.15 -2.21
C ILE A 5 -4.87 8.22 -2.11
N PRO A 6 -5.53 9.38 -2.29
CA PRO A 6 -7.00 9.46 -2.28
C PRO A 6 -7.64 8.58 -3.34
N GLN A 7 -7.05 8.51 -4.55
CA GLN A 7 -7.56 7.65 -5.62
C GLN A 7 -7.50 6.17 -5.22
N CYS A 8 -6.37 5.72 -4.66
CA CYS A 8 -6.22 4.36 -4.17
C CYS A 8 -7.23 4.05 -3.06
N LEU A 9 -7.37 4.95 -2.07
CA LEU A 9 -8.33 4.80 -0.98
C LEU A 9 -9.78 4.69 -1.46
N THR A 10 -10.18 5.43 -2.50
CA THR A 10 -11.51 5.32 -3.10
C THR A 10 -11.79 3.89 -3.56
N TYR A 11 -10.84 3.25 -4.26
CA TYR A 11 -10.97 1.85 -4.66
C TYR A 11 -10.97 0.90 -3.46
N MET A 12 -10.11 1.15 -2.47
CA MET A 12 -9.98 0.28 -1.29
C MET A 12 -11.26 0.28 -0.42
N VAL A 13 -11.90 1.43 -0.25
CA VAL A 13 -13.17 1.56 0.51
C VAL A 13 -14.33 0.85 -0.20
N GLY A 14 -14.26 0.73 -1.53
CA GLY A 14 -15.21 -0.03 -2.34
C GLY A 14 -14.95 -1.54 -2.37
N SER A 15 -13.97 -2.05 -1.62
CA SER A 15 -13.69 -3.49 -1.57
C SER A 15 -14.91 -4.29 -1.09
N PRO A 16 -15.26 -5.43 -1.75
CA PRO A 16 -16.40 -6.26 -1.35
C PRO A 16 -16.14 -7.01 -0.03
N ASN A 17 -14.88 -7.13 0.39
CA ASN A 17 -14.51 -7.76 1.66
C ASN A 17 -13.67 -6.78 2.49
N LEU A 18 -14.33 -6.14 3.45
CA LEU A 18 -13.71 -5.24 4.42
C LEU A 18 -13.46 -5.90 5.78
N GLU A 19 -13.90 -7.16 5.98
CA GLU A 19 -13.63 -7.92 7.20
C GLU A 19 -12.13 -8.24 7.34
N LYS A 20 -11.44 -8.36 6.21
CA LYS A 20 -9.98 -8.45 6.15
C LYS A 20 -9.34 -7.10 5.82
N PRO A 21 -8.11 -6.83 6.27
CA PRO A 21 -7.38 -5.65 5.83
C PRO A 21 -7.20 -5.64 4.30
N VAL A 22 -7.47 -4.49 3.69
CA VAL A 22 -7.25 -4.25 2.26
C VAL A 22 -5.90 -3.55 2.11
N TYR A 23 -5.05 -4.06 1.23
CA TYR A 23 -3.75 -3.48 0.94
C TYR A 23 -3.74 -2.83 -0.44
N GLY A 24 -3.17 -1.64 -0.53
CA GLY A 24 -2.99 -0.88 -1.76
C GLY A 24 -1.51 -0.55 -1.97
N LEU A 25 -1.15 -0.34 -3.23
CA LEU A 25 0.15 0.17 -3.63
C LEU A 25 -0.06 1.40 -4.51
N VAL A 26 0.64 2.49 -4.18
CA VAL A 26 0.77 3.65 -5.06
C VAL A 26 2.21 3.76 -5.53
N THR A 27 2.39 4.00 -6.83
CA THR A 27 3.72 4.13 -7.43
C THR A 27 3.70 5.05 -8.65
N ASN A 28 4.82 5.73 -8.88
CA ASN A 28 5.10 6.46 -10.13
C ASN A 28 6.21 5.78 -10.96
N GLY A 29 6.45 4.49 -10.72
CA GLY A 29 7.50 3.68 -11.33
C GLY A 29 8.85 3.76 -10.60
N HIS A 30 9.06 4.80 -9.80
CA HIS A 30 10.33 5.01 -9.12
C HIS A 30 10.23 5.08 -7.60
N GLN A 31 9.12 5.64 -7.11
CA GLN A 31 8.77 5.70 -5.70
C GLN A 31 7.57 4.79 -5.45
N PHE A 32 7.54 4.14 -4.31
CA PHE A 32 6.50 3.19 -3.91
C PHE A 32 6.05 3.51 -2.49
N ALA A 33 4.75 3.49 -2.24
CA ALA A 33 4.20 3.55 -0.89
C ALA A 33 3.03 2.58 -0.77
N PHE A 34 2.96 1.89 0.35
CA PHE A 34 1.93 0.89 0.62
C PHE A 34 0.88 1.49 1.54
N ILE A 35 -0.38 1.18 1.27
CA ILE A 35 -1.53 1.62 2.06
C ILE A 35 -2.17 0.38 2.67
N LYS A 36 -2.52 0.44 3.96
CA LYS A 36 -3.32 -0.57 4.63
C LYS A 36 -4.61 0.07 5.11
N LEU A 37 -5.75 -0.41 4.64
CA LEU A 37 -7.09 -0.06 5.13
C LEU A 37 -7.60 -1.21 6.00
N GLN A 38 -8.14 -0.90 7.18
CA GLN A 38 -8.74 -1.90 8.05
C GLN A 38 -10.07 -1.40 8.61
N GLN A 39 -11.07 -2.27 8.62
CA GLN A 39 -12.32 -2.05 9.33
C GLN A 39 -12.14 -2.48 10.79
N ARG A 40 -12.13 -1.52 11.72
CA ARG A 40 -12.24 -1.77 13.17
C ARG A 40 -13.61 -1.27 13.65
N SER A 41 -13.67 -0.58 14.79
CA SER A 41 -14.84 0.22 15.19
C SER A 41 -15.14 1.32 14.16
N GLN A 42 -14.11 1.86 13.51
CA GLN A 42 -14.18 2.78 12.37
C GLN A 42 -13.19 2.36 11.28
N LYS A 43 -13.32 2.94 10.08
CA LYS A 43 -12.38 2.72 8.97
C LYS A 43 -11.10 3.51 9.24
N GLU A 44 -9.98 2.82 9.34
CA GLU A 44 -8.67 3.42 9.56
C GLU A 44 -7.73 3.00 8.44
N TYR A 45 -6.89 3.94 7.99
CA TYR A 45 -5.83 3.64 7.04
C TYR A 45 -4.48 4.14 7.54
N GLY A 46 -3.43 3.40 7.18
CA GLY A 46 -2.04 3.80 7.37
C GLY A 46 -1.30 3.77 6.04
N ILE A 47 -0.26 4.59 5.93
CA ILE A 47 0.61 4.68 4.76
C ILE A 47 2.05 4.38 5.23
N SER A 48 2.78 3.56 4.49
CA SER A 48 4.20 3.31 4.78
C SER A 48 5.08 4.51 4.45
N ASP A 49 6.33 4.48 4.90
CA ASP A 49 7.37 5.31 4.30
C ASP A 49 7.47 5.07 2.78
N THR A 50 8.00 6.07 2.07
CA THR A 50 8.21 5.97 0.62
C THR A 50 9.50 5.23 0.31
N PHE A 51 9.41 4.15 -0.45
CA PHE A 51 10.55 3.40 -0.97
C PHE A 51 10.99 3.99 -2.30
N SER A 52 12.26 4.37 -2.41
CA SER A 52 12.87 4.86 -3.64
C SER A 52 13.72 3.79 -4.31
N LEU A 53 13.65 3.67 -5.63
CA LEU A 53 14.55 2.76 -6.36
C LEU A 53 15.86 3.43 -6.83
N ARG A 54 16.03 4.75 -6.65
CA ARG A 54 17.18 5.58 -7.12
C ARG A 54 18.09 5.93 -5.95
N SER A 55 17.68 5.59 -4.73
CA SER A 55 18.56 5.63 -3.58
C SER A 55 19.81 4.79 -3.87
N ARG A 56 20.93 5.21 -3.32
CA ARG A 56 22.24 4.56 -3.49
C ARG A 56 22.20 3.08 -3.05
N GLN A 57 21.35 2.77 -2.07
CA GLN A 57 20.84 1.44 -1.77
C GLN A 57 19.40 1.38 -2.28
N ASN A 58 19.19 0.84 -3.49
CA ASN A 58 17.83 0.74 -4.03
C ASN A 58 16.97 -0.17 -3.16
N HIS A 59 15.70 0.19 -2.96
CA HIS A 59 14.77 -0.56 -2.11
C HIS A 59 13.99 -1.63 -2.88
N LEU A 60 14.54 -2.14 -3.99
CA LEU A 60 13.83 -3.08 -4.85
C LEU A 60 13.50 -4.38 -4.11
N TYR A 61 14.47 -4.90 -3.35
CA TYR A 61 14.29 -6.11 -2.55
C TYR A 61 13.22 -5.91 -1.47
N ASP A 62 13.21 -4.75 -0.80
CA ASP A 62 12.20 -4.42 0.21
C ASP A 62 10.80 -4.40 -0.39
N VAL A 63 10.63 -3.72 -1.53
CA VAL A 63 9.34 -3.64 -2.25
C VAL A 63 8.84 -5.03 -2.64
N VAL A 64 9.69 -5.86 -3.24
CA VAL A 64 9.32 -7.24 -3.66
C VAL A 64 9.00 -8.12 -2.45
N GLN A 65 9.75 -7.99 -1.35
CA GLN A 65 9.48 -8.71 -0.11
C GLN A 65 8.13 -8.34 0.49
N ILE A 66 7.78 -7.04 0.52
CA ILE A 66 6.47 -6.58 1.00
C ILE A 66 5.35 -7.14 0.13
N LEU A 67 5.50 -7.10 -1.20
CA LEU A 67 4.51 -7.68 -2.13
C LEU A 67 4.29 -9.18 -1.88
N LYS A 68 5.39 -9.92 -1.64
CA LYS A 68 5.31 -11.34 -1.28
C LYS A 68 4.56 -11.56 0.03
N GLN A 69 4.84 -10.76 1.06
CA GLN A 69 4.14 -10.86 2.35
C GLN A 69 2.65 -10.51 2.25
N ILE A 70 2.28 -9.54 1.41
CA ILE A 70 0.87 -9.19 1.18
C ILE A 70 0.16 -10.38 0.51
N ARG A 71 0.75 -10.96 -0.54
CA ARG A 71 0.22 -12.17 -1.20
C ARG A 71 0.01 -13.31 -0.21
N ASP A 72 0.99 -13.56 0.67
CA ASP A 72 0.94 -14.67 1.63
C ASP A 72 -0.09 -14.44 2.76
N ARG A 73 -0.63 -13.22 2.92
CA ARG A 73 -1.61 -12.85 3.95
C ARG A 73 -3.04 -12.68 3.44
N LEU A 74 -3.27 -12.74 2.13
CA LEU A 74 -4.60 -12.66 1.49
C LEU A 74 -5.31 -14.02 1.56
#